data_AF-A0AAV5X349-F1
#
_entry.id   AF-A0AAV5X349-F1
#
_cell.length_a   1.000
_cell.length_b   1.000
_cell.length_c   1.000
_cell.angle_alpha   90.00
_cell.angle_beta   90.00
_cell.angle_gamma   90.00
#
_symmetry.space_group_name_H-M   'P 1'
#
loop_
_entity.id
_entity.type
_entity.pdbx_description
1 polymer ?
#
loop_
_entity_poly.entity_id
_entity_poly.type
_entity_poly.pdbx_seq_one_letter_code
_entity_poly.pdbx_strand_id
1 'polypeptide(L)' 'SDAELAEILSKAGLDTAKPIVTMCNGGTQASLLGLAVAKANKKFRLFNGSLREVAQRAPLLISEK' A
#
# COMPACT_ATOMS: atom_id res chain seq x y z
N SER A 1 -11.00 -15.92 -3.39
CA SER A 1 -12.25 -15.15 -3.64
C SER A 1 -12.12 -13.75 -3.03
N ASP A 2 -13.06 -12.83 -3.28
CA ASP A 2 -12.99 -11.47 -2.69
C ASP A 2 -13.02 -11.48 -1.15
N ALA A 3 -13.78 -12.42 -0.56
CA ALA A 3 -13.82 -12.64 0.89
C ALA A 3 -12.48 -13.15 1.46
N GLU A 4 -11.79 -14.03 0.72
CA GLU A 4 -10.48 -14.55 1.09
C GLU A 4 -9.42 -13.45 1.12
N LEU A 5 -9.45 -12.51 0.17
CA LEU A 5 -8.54 -11.35 0.16
C LEU A 5 -8.74 -10.47 1.40
N ALA A 6 -9.99 -10.24 1.82
CA ALA A 6 -10.27 -9.46 3.03
C ALA A 6 -9.69 -10.14 4.29
N GLU A 7 -9.82 -11.46 4.39
CA GLU A 7 -9.26 -12.24 5.50
C GLU A 7 -7.73 -12.20 5.53
N ILE A 8 -7.08 -12.39 4.38
CA ILE A 8 -5.61 -12.32 4.25
C ILE A 8 -5.10 -10.94 4.64
N LEU A 9 -5.73 -9.87 4.15
CA LEU A 9 -5.35 -8.50 4.47
C LEU A 9 -5.53 -8.20 5.97
N SER A 10 -6.62 -8.68 6.58
CA SER A 10 -6.84 -8.55 8.02
C SER A 10 -5.79 -9.31 8.84
N LYS A 11 -5.43 -10.53 8.43
CA LYS A 11 -4.36 -11.33 9.06
C LYS A 11 -2.99 -10.67 8.93
N ALA A 12 -2.75 -9.94 7.85
CA ALA A 12 -1.55 -9.14 7.65
C ALA A 12 -1.52 -7.84 8.48
N GLY A 13 -2.56 -7.59 9.31
CA GLY A 13 -2.62 -6.42 10.18
C GLY A 13 -3.13 -5.15 9.50
N LEU A 14 -3.79 -5.26 8.34
CA LEU A 14 -4.41 -4.10 7.69
C LEU A 14 -5.56 -3.55 8.53
N ASP A 15 -5.34 -2.38 9.13
CA ASP A 15 -6.36 -1.64 9.86
C ASP A 15 -7.29 -0.90 8.88
N THR A 16 -8.48 -1.49 8.66
CA THR A 16 -9.45 -0.94 7.70
C THR A 16 -10.21 0.28 8.20
N ALA A 17 -10.00 0.71 9.46
CA ALA A 17 -10.55 1.96 9.98
C ALA A 17 -9.74 3.19 9.54
N LYS A 18 -8.51 2.98 9.05
CA LYS A 18 -7.61 4.05 8.60
C LYS A 18 -7.61 4.20 7.08
N PRO A 19 -7.29 5.39 6.55
CA PRO A 19 -7.05 5.56 5.12
C PRO A 19 -5.92 4.65 4.63
N ILE A 20 -6.18 3.86 3.58
CA ILE A 20 -5.20 2.94 3.01
C ILE A 20 -4.44 3.65 1.89
N VAL A 21 -3.11 3.64 1.97
CA VAL A 21 -2.22 4.11 0.91
C VAL A 21 -1.25 2.99 0.57
N THR A 22 -1.19 2.59 -0.70
CA THR A 22 -0.23 1.58 -1.16
C THR A 22 0.98 2.25 -1.79
N MET A 23 2.17 1.71 -1.52
CA MET A 23 3.43 2.13 -2.13
C MET A 23 4.39 0.94 -2.23
N CYS A 24 5.35 1.02 -3.14
CA CYS A 24 6.46 0.07 -3.23
C CYS A 24 7.73 0.80 -3.65
N ASN A 25 8.60 0.19 -4.45
CA ASN A 25 9.77 0.87 -5.00
C ASN A 25 9.44 1.79 -6.19
N GLY A 26 8.54 1.37 -7.08
CA GLY A 26 8.23 2.09 -8.33
C GLY A 26 6.79 1.95 -8.82
N GLY A 27 5.83 1.70 -7.92
CA GLY A 27 4.39 1.70 -8.23
C GLY A 27 3.79 0.34 -8.61
N THR A 28 4.46 -0.54 -9.36
CA THR A 28 3.82 -1.74 -9.93
C THR A 28 3.19 -2.68 -8.89
N GLN A 29 3.95 -3.07 -7.87
CA GLN A 29 3.44 -3.95 -6.80
C GLN A 29 2.38 -3.25 -5.94
N ALA A 30 2.51 -1.94 -5.75
CA ALA A 30 1.55 -1.14 -5.01
C ALA A 30 0.20 -1.06 -5.74
N SER A 31 0.20 -1.02 -7.07
CA SER A 31 -1.01 -1.10 -7.89
C SER A 31 -1.69 -2.46 -7.77
N LEU A 32 -0.92 -3.56 -7.78
CA LEU A 32 -1.46 -4.90 -7.57
C LEU A 32 -2.09 -5.04 -6.17
N LEU A 33 -1.40 -4.56 -5.13
CA LEU A 33 -1.94 -4.55 -3.77
C LEU A 33 -3.20 -3.68 -3.69
N GLY A 34 -3.21 -2.52 -4.34
CA GLY A 34 -4.38 -1.65 -4.43
C GLY A 34 -5.59 -2.35 -5.06
N LEU A 35 -5.37 -3.13 -6.12
CA LEU A 35 -6.41 -3.96 -6.73
C LEU A 35 -6.94 -5.01 -5.75
N ALA A 36 -6.08 -5.68 -5.00
CA ALA A 36 -6.51 -6.64 -3.97
C ALA A 36 -7.34 -5.95 -2.86
N VAL A 37 -6.95 -4.75 -2.43
CA VAL A 37 -7.70 -3.93 -1.46
C VAL A 37 -9.07 -3.53 -2.03
N ALA A 38 -9.14 -3.14 -3.30
CA ALA A 38 -10.40 -2.82 -3.98
C ALA A 38 -11.33 -4.04 -4.07
N LYS A 39 -10.78 -5.22 -4.40
CA LYS A 39 -11.54 -6.49 -4.39
C LYS A 39 -12.03 -6.87 -3.00
N ALA A 40 -11.33 -6.49 -1.95
CA ALA A 40 -11.79 -6.62 -0.57
C ALA A 40 -12.82 -5.55 -0.16
N ASN A 41 -13.42 -4.82 -1.12
CA ASN A 41 -14.39 -3.74 -0.90
C ASN A 41 -13.86 -2.58 -0.04
N LYS A 42 -12.56 -2.30 -0.11
CA LYS A 42 -11.93 -1.17 0.59
C LYS A 42 -11.41 -0.14 -0.40
N LYS A 43 -11.50 1.13 -0.03
CA LYS A 43 -10.91 2.23 -0.81
C LYS A 43 -9.43 2.36 -0.49
N PHE A 44 -8.64 2.72 -1.50
CA PHE A 44 -7.21 2.97 -1.34
C PHE A 44 -6.78 4.17 -2.18
N ARG A 45 -5.61 4.72 -1.86
CA ARG A 45 -4.86 5.64 -2.74
C ARG A 45 -3.54 4.98 -3.10
N LEU A 46 -3.08 5.20 -4.33
CA LEU A 46 -1.76 4.78 -4.76
C LEU A 46 -0.80 5.96 -4.64
N PHE A 47 0.27 5.79 -3.86
CA PHE A 47 1.39 6.71 -3.90
C PHE A 47 2.40 6.27 -4.97
N ASN A 48 2.22 6.79 -6.18
CA ASN A 48 2.98 6.34 -7.35
C ASN A 48 4.47 6.75 -7.32
N GLY A 49 4.78 7.87 -6.67
CA GLY A 49 6.17 8.30 -6.43
C GLY A 49 7.00 7.25 -5.70
N SER A 50 6.36 6.47 -4.82
CA SER A 50 6.94 5.29 -4.19
C SER A 50 8.28 5.59 -3.47
N LEU A 51 9.05 4.57 -3.10
CA LEU A 51 10.33 4.77 -2.42
C LEU A 51 11.34 5.56 -3.26
N ARG A 52 11.27 5.48 -4.60
CA ARG A 52 12.14 6.26 -5.49
C ARG A 52 12.00 7.77 -5.26
N GLU A 53 10.77 8.27 -5.19
CA GLU A 53 10.53 9.69 -4.93
C GLU A 53 10.95 10.07 -3.49
N VAL A 54 10.60 9.23 -2.51
CA VAL A 54 10.95 9.49 -1.10
C VAL A 54 12.46 9.53 -0.91
N ALA A 55 13.21 8.62 -1.53
CA ALA A 55 14.67 8.57 -1.44
C ALA A 55 15.34 9.85 -1.98
N GLN A 56 14.73 10.49 -2.98
CA GLN A 56 15.27 11.71 -3.59
C GLN A 56 14.84 12.98 -2.87
N ARG A 57 13.61 13.03 -2.37
CA ARG A 57 13.01 14.25 -1.81
C ARG A 57 13.04 14.31 -0.28
N ALA A 58 13.02 13.16 0.38
CA ALA A 58 12.95 13.04 1.83
C ALA A 58 13.62 11.73 2.33
N PRO A 59 14.93 11.52 2.08
CA PRO A 59 15.62 10.26 2.40
C PRO A 59 15.57 9.87 3.88
N LEU A 60 15.46 10.86 4.78
CA LEU A 60 15.36 10.67 6.23
C LEU A 60 14.13 9.84 6.64
N LEU A 61 13.09 9.77 5.80
CA LEU A 61 11.90 8.94 6.04
C LEU A 61 12.12 7.45 5.72
N ILE A 62 13.19 7.10 5.00
CA ILE A 62 13.55 5.71 4.68
C ILE A 62 14.59 5.19 5.66
N SER A 63 15.58 6.01 5.97
CA SER A 63 16.65 5.70 6.92
C SER A 63 17.10 7.01 7.55
N GLU A 64 17.08 7.08 8.87
CA GLU A 64 18.00 7.95 9.60
C GLU A 64 19.40 7.39 9.31
N LYS A 65 20.26 8.19 8.68
CA LYS A 65 21.69 7.91 8.67
C LYS A 65 22.31 8.63 9.85
#